data_AF-A0AA38MAW7-F1
#
_entry.id   AF-A0AA38MAW7-F1
#
_cell.length_a   1.000
_cell.length_b   1.000
_cell.length_c   1.000
_cell.angle_alpha   90.00
_cell.angle_beta   90.00
_cell.angle_gamma   90.00
#
_symmetry.space_group_name_H-M   'P 1'
#
loop_
_entity.id
_entity.type
_entity.pdbx_description
1 polymer ?
#
loop_
_entity_poly.entity_id
_entity_poly.type
_entity_poly.pdbx_seq_one_letter_code
_entity_poly.pdbx_strand_id
1 'polypeptide(L)'
;MFKKLPFFNWNCKNVYKLLDKTNGELVELEAEMVKLQEQVNLFELTLPEFKPMNSARKEIRQIKQLWDYVFIFRSCIDEWKKTPWKKIDVEAMEMEYKKFAKEVRQMDKELKVRDVYVQLEAAIKNMMTSLRAVTELQNPAIRERHWKQLMQATKVRFVMDDSTTLSELLALNLHEYEDEVKNIVDKSVKEMAMEKILKELNATWVNMSFATEVHERTNLKLLVTSEELIETLEENQVALQNMMTSKFIDFFLDEVSDWQKKLSNADQVIQVFFEVQHKWCYLESIFIGSEDIRSQLPEDSKRFEKIDRDFREVLNEMLKDLNVIRATNKPRLYDKLDGILSQLILCEKALNDYSWIRRGWHSHDSILCLPQIC
;
A
#
# COMPACT_ATOMS: atom_id res chain seq x y z
N MET A 1 -51.91 -6.98 -29.46
CA MET A 1 -51.63 -8.33 -28.92
C MET A 1 -50.20 -8.77 -29.23
N PHE A 2 -49.73 -8.64 -30.47
CA PHE A 2 -48.37 -8.98 -30.93
C PHE A 2 -47.21 -8.43 -30.06
N LYS A 3 -47.22 -7.13 -29.71
CA LYS A 3 -46.16 -6.50 -28.90
C LYS A 3 -46.08 -6.97 -27.43
N LYS A 4 -47.04 -7.79 -26.97
CA LYS A 4 -47.05 -8.40 -25.63
C LYS A 4 -46.55 -9.84 -25.63
N LEU A 5 -46.06 -10.35 -26.76
CA LEU A 5 -45.56 -11.72 -26.85
C LEU A 5 -44.33 -11.94 -25.95
N PRO A 6 -44.17 -13.14 -25.37
CA PRO A 6 -43.14 -13.39 -24.36
C PRO A 6 -41.71 -13.11 -24.84
N PHE A 7 -41.40 -13.35 -26.12
CA PHE A 7 -40.07 -13.15 -26.70
C PHE A 7 -39.63 -11.69 -26.81
N PHE A 8 -40.49 -10.72 -26.45
CA PHE A 8 -40.07 -9.33 -26.26
C PHE A 8 -39.47 -9.05 -24.87
N ASN A 9 -39.50 -10.04 -23.96
CA ASN A 9 -38.95 -9.93 -22.61
C ASN A 9 -37.73 -10.82 -22.43
N TRP A 10 -36.74 -10.35 -21.67
CA TRP A 10 -35.46 -11.02 -21.41
C TRP A 10 -35.59 -12.42 -20.78
N ASN A 11 -36.65 -12.62 -20.00
CA ASN A 11 -36.91 -13.88 -19.30
C ASN A 11 -37.66 -14.91 -20.15
N CYS A 12 -37.82 -14.67 -21.46
CA CYS A 12 -38.50 -15.60 -22.35
C CYS A 12 -37.77 -16.95 -22.41
N LYS A 13 -38.50 -18.04 -22.15
CA LYS A 13 -38.02 -19.42 -22.34
C LYS A 13 -38.46 -19.93 -23.70
N ASN A 14 -37.65 -20.80 -24.32
CA ASN A 14 -37.94 -21.41 -25.63
C ASN A 14 -38.17 -20.38 -26.75
N VAL A 15 -37.34 -19.33 -26.79
CA VAL A 15 -37.48 -18.18 -27.69
C VAL A 15 -37.65 -18.61 -29.15
N TYR A 16 -36.77 -19.46 -29.67
CA TYR A 16 -36.84 -19.87 -31.08
C TYR A 16 -38.14 -20.61 -31.40
N LYS A 17 -38.60 -21.51 -30.52
CA LYS A 17 -39.88 -22.21 -30.71
C LYS A 17 -41.06 -21.23 -30.82
N LEU A 18 -41.06 -20.17 -30.01
CA LEU A 18 -42.09 -19.13 -30.06
C LEU A 18 -41.94 -18.25 -31.32
N LEU A 19 -40.71 -17.86 -31.67
CA LEU A 19 -40.44 -17.07 -32.88
C LEU A 19 -40.81 -17.84 -34.14
N ASP A 20 -40.48 -19.12 -34.24
CA ASP A 20 -40.78 -19.98 -35.38
C ASP A 20 -42.29 -20.17 -35.53
N LYS A 21 -42.99 -20.40 -34.41
CA LYS A 21 -44.45 -20.48 -34.39
C LYS A 21 -45.08 -19.18 -34.90
N THR A 22 -44.71 -18.03 -34.32
CA THR A 22 -45.26 -16.73 -34.71
C THR A 22 -44.86 -16.34 -36.14
N ASN A 23 -43.67 -16.74 -36.59
CA ASN A 23 -43.26 -16.55 -37.98
C ASN A 23 -44.10 -17.41 -38.92
N GLY A 24 -44.43 -18.66 -38.56
CA GLY A 24 -45.35 -19.51 -39.32
C GLY A 24 -46.73 -18.88 -39.46
N GLU A 25 -47.33 -18.46 -38.35
CA GLU A 25 -48.61 -17.75 -38.33
C GLU A 25 -48.57 -16.47 -39.20
N LEU A 26 -47.45 -15.72 -39.16
CA LEU A 26 -47.27 -14.53 -39.99
C LEU A 26 -47.15 -14.84 -41.48
N VAL A 27 -46.46 -15.93 -41.84
CA VAL A 27 -46.35 -16.39 -43.23
C VAL A 27 -47.71 -16.80 -43.79
N GLU A 28 -48.53 -17.49 -42.99
CA GLU A 28 -49.89 -17.87 -43.38
C GLU A 28 -50.76 -16.63 -43.64
N LEU A 29 -50.73 -15.65 -42.72
CA LEU A 29 -51.46 -14.39 -42.88
C LEU A 29 -50.99 -13.56 -44.08
N GLU A 30 -49.69 -13.55 -44.36
CA GLU A 30 -49.15 -12.89 -45.55
C GLU A 30 -49.59 -13.61 -46.84
N ALA A 31 -49.64 -14.94 -46.85
CA ALA A 31 -50.14 -15.71 -47.99
C ALA A 31 -51.63 -15.47 -48.24
N GLU A 32 -52.45 -15.39 -47.18
CA GLU A 32 -53.86 -14.99 -47.30
C GLU A 32 -54.02 -13.57 -47.83
N MET A 33 -53.18 -12.64 -47.37
CA MET A 33 -53.18 -11.27 -47.87
C MET A 33 -52.85 -11.19 -49.37
N VAL A 34 -51.90 -11.99 -49.86
CA VAL A 34 -51.60 -12.07 -51.30
C VAL A 34 -52.80 -12.59 -52.09
N LYS A 35 -53.48 -13.64 -51.62
CA LYS A 35 -54.70 -14.16 -52.27
C LYS A 35 -55.81 -13.11 -52.32
N LEU A 36 -56.01 -12.37 -51.23
CA LEU A 36 -56.99 -11.28 -51.18
C LEU A 36 -56.62 -10.15 -52.15
N GLN A 37 -55.32 -9.83 -52.29
CA GLN A 37 -54.84 -8.85 -53.26
C GLN A 37 -55.14 -9.29 -54.70
N GLU A 38 -54.90 -10.56 -55.03
CA GLU A 38 -55.23 -11.11 -56.35
C GLU A 38 -56.73 -11.02 -56.65
N GLN A 39 -57.59 -11.33 -55.67
CA GLN A 39 -59.05 -11.22 -55.81
C GLN A 39 -59.50 -9.77 -55.99
N VAL A 40 -58.98 -8.84 -55.18
CA VAL A 40 -59.33 -7.42 -55.26
C VAL A 40 -58.89 -6.81 -56.59
N ASN A 41 -57.71 -7.20 -57.09
CA ASN A 41 -57.23 -6.79 -58.42
C ASN A 41 -58.13 -7.31 -59.54
N LEU A 42 -58.71 -8.51 -59.42
CA LEU A 42 -59.67 -9.06 -60.39
C LEU A 42 -60.93 -8.19 -60.51
N PHE A 43 -61.34 -7.53 -59.41
CA PHE A 43 -62.49 -6.62 -59.38
C PHE A 43 -62.12 -5.15 -59.63
N GLU A 44 -60.88 -4.86 -60.06
CA GLU A 44 -60.35 -3.50 -60.27
C GLU A 44 -60.48 -2.58 -59.05
N LEU A 45 -60.50 -3.18 -57.85
CA LEU A 45 -60.57 -2.47 -56.58
C LEU A 45 -59.15 -2.19 -56.06
N THR A 46 -59.00 -1.17 -55.22
CA THR A 46 -57.74 -0.86 -54.54
C THR A 46 -57.75 -1.40 -53.11
N LEU A 47 -56.76 -2.23 -52.77
CA LEU A 47 -56.61 -2.75 -51.41
C LEU A 47 -55.82 -1.75 -50.56
N PRO A 48 -56.29 -1.43 -49.33
CA PRO A 48 -55.51 -0.61 -48.42
C PRO A 48 -54.17 -1.27 -48.07
N GLU A 49 -53.10 -0.47 -47.94
CA GLU A 49 -51.81 -0.96 -47.43
C GLU A 49 -51.97 -1.52 -46.00
N PHE A 50 -51.67 -2.80 -45.81
CA PHE A 50 -51.58 -3.41 -44.49
C PHE A 50 -50.23 -3.13 -43.81
N LYS A 51 -50.01 -1.86 -43.46
CA LYS A 51 -48.84 -1.40 -42.67
C LYS A 51 -48.56 -2.25 -41.41
N PRO A 52 -49.57 -2.76 -40.67
CA PRO A 52 -49.33 -3.62 -39.51
C PRO A 52 -48.59 -4.92 -39.84
N MET A 53 -48.81 -5.51 -41.01
CA MET A 53 -48.17 -6.77 -41.43
C MET A 53 -46.67 -6.56 -41.68
N ASN A 54 -46.34 -5.53 -42.46
CA ASN A 54 -44.96 -5.15 -42.73
C ASN A 54 -44.21 -4.78 -41.44
N SER A 55 -44.88 -4.08 -40.51
CA SER A 55 -44.33 -3.78 -39.18
C SER A 55 -44.08 -5.04 -38.37
N ALA A 56 -45.03 -5.99 -38.34
CA ALA A 56 -44.87 -7.25 -37.62
C ALA A 56 -43.70 -8.06 -38.20
N ARG A 57 -43.58 -8.17 -39.53
CA ARG A 57 -42.47 -8.86 -40.19
C ARG A 57 -41.11 -8.23 -39.84
N LYS A 58 -41.01 -6.90 -39.86
CA LYS A 58 -39.81 -6.17 -39.45
C LYS A 58 -39.46 -6.47 -38.00
N GLU A 59 -40.44 -6.39 -37.10
CA GLU A 59 -40.25 -6.63 -35.66
C GLU A 59 -39.82 -8.09 -35.36
N ILE A 60 -40.37 -9.10 -36.05
CA ILE A 60 -39.93 -10.51 -35.90
C ILE A 60 -38.46 -10.67 -36.32
N ARG A 61 -38.06 -10.09 -37.46
CA ARG A 61 -36.66 -10.19 -37.92
C ARG A 61 -35.69 -9.53 -36.94
N GLN A 62 -36.03 -8.33 -36.48
CA GLN A 62 -35.21 -7.59 -35.53
C GLN A 62 -35.10 -8.29 -34.17
N ILE A 63 -36.21 -8.80 -33.62
CA ILE A 63 -36.18 -9.50 -32.33
C ILE A 63 -35.43 -10.83 -32.43
N LYS A 64 -35.54 -11.55 -33.56
CA LYS A 64 -34.73 -12.74 -33.82
C LYS A 64 -33.24 -12.40 -33.82
N GLN A 65 -32.83 -11.36 -34.55
CA GLN A 65 -31.43 -10.92 -34.60
C GLN A 65 -30.91 -10.56 -33.20
N LEU A 66 -31.71 -9.85 -32.41
CA LEU A 66 -31.36 -9.52 -31.03
C LEU A 66 -31.18 -10.78 -30.17
N TRP A 67 -32.06 -11.77 -30.30
CA TRP A 67 -31.93 -13.04 -29.56
C TRP A 67 -30.75 -13.89 -30.02
N ASP A 68 -30.49 -13.98 -31.33
CA ASP A 68 -29.29 -14.63 -31.86
C ASP A 68 -28.05 -14.06 -31.17
N TYR A 69 -28.01 -12.73 -31.03
CA TYR A 69 -26.94 -12.04 -30.33
C TYR A 69 -26.84 -12.37 -28.84
N VAL A 70 -27.99 -12.41 -28.14
CA VAL A 70 -28.05 -12.83 -26.74
C VAL A 70 -27.49 -14.24 -26.56
N PHE A 71 -27.77 -15.17 -27.48
CA PHE A 71 -27.25 -16.54 -27.40
C PHE A 71 -25.75 -16.61 -27.68
N ILE A 72 -25.24 -15.85 -28.66
CA ILE A 72 -23.79 -15.75 -28.91
C ILE A 72 -23.08 -15.22 -27.67
N PHE A 73 -23.57 -14.11 -27.11
CA PHE A 73 -23.05 -13.49 -25.91
C PHE A 73 -23.03 -14.45 -24.71
N ARG A 74 -24.14 -15.14 -24.45
CA ARG A 74 -24.25 -16.12 -23.35
C ARG A 74 -23.29 -17.29 -23.55
N SER A 75 -23.18 -17.82 -24.76
CA SER A 75 -22.28 -18.94 -25.07
C SER A 75 -20.81 -18.55 -24.83
N CYS A 76 -20.43 -17.32 -25.20
CA CYS A 76 -19.09 -16.79 -24.95
C CYS A 76 -18.80 -16.68 -23.45
N ILE A 77 -19.75 -16.13 -22.67
CA ILE A 77 -19.65 -16.05 -21.21
C ILE A 77 -19.52 -17.43 -20.58
N ASP A 78 -20.34 -18.39 -21.01
CA ASP A 78 -20.36 -19.73 -20.42
C ASP A 78 -19.06 -20.48 -20.68
N GLU A 79 -18.35 -20.16 -21.77
CA GLU A 79 -17.01 -20.66 -22.00
C GLU A 79 -15.98 -19.99 -21.09
N TRP A 80 -15.99 -18.66 -21.00
CA TRP A 80 -15.02 -17.93 -20.16
C TRP A 80 -15.18 -18.20 -18.67
N LYS A 81 -16.39 -18.47 -18.21
CA LYS A 81 -16.67 -18.90 -16.83
C LYS A 81 -15.88 -20.13 -16.42
N LYS A 82 -15.47 -20.99 -17.36
CA LYS A 82 -14.67 -22.20 -17.10
C LYS A 82 -13.18 -21.92 -16.99
N THR A 83 -12.73 -20.71 -17.34
CA THR A 83 -11.31 -20.35 -17.34
C THR A 83 -10.78 -20.29 -15.89
N PRO A 84 -9.68 -21.01 -15.58
CA PRO A 84 -9.02 -20.93 -14.27
C PRO A 84 -8.43 -19.54 -14.01
N TRP A 85 -8.46 -19.07 -12.77
CA TRP A 85 -7.99 -17.75 -12.32
C TRP A 85 -6.63 -17.33 -12.92
N LYS A 86 -5.65 -18.23 -12.85
CA LYS A 86 -4.28 -17.99 -13.35
C LYS A 86 -4.18 -17.84 -14.88
N LYS A 87 -5.21 -18.25 -15.61
CA LYS A 87 -5.28 -18.21 -17.08
C LYS A 87 -6.26 -17.15 -17.59
N ILE A 88 -6.86 -16.36 -16.71
CA ILE A 88 -7.79 -15.31 -17.12
C ILE A 88 -7.00 -14.19 -17.79
N ASP A 89 -7.19 -14.05 -19.09
CA ASP A 89 -6.71 -12.92 -19.89
C ASP A 89 -7.83 -11.88 -19.98
N VAL A 90 -7.79 -10.92 -19.05
CA VAL A 90 -8.83 -9.88 -19.00
C VAL A 90 -8.77 -8.94 -20.20
N GLU A 91 -7.59 -8.69 -20.76
CA GLU A 91 -7.42 -7.80 -21.90
C GLU A 91 -8.11 -8.37 -23.15
N ALA A 92 -7.86 -9.65 -23.45
CA ALA A 92 -8.54 -10.35 -24.53
C ALA A 92 -10.07 -10.35 -24.34
N MET A 93 -10.53 -10.65 -23.12
CA MET A 93 -11.95 -10.65 -22.78
C MET A 93 -12.58 -9.26 -22.93
N GLU A 94 -11.92 -8.19 -22.48
CA GLU A 94 -12.39 -6.81 -22.66
C GLU A 94 -12.50 -6.41 -24.14
N MET A 95 -11.54 -6.80 -24.97
CA MET A 95 -11.59 -6.51 -26.41
C MET A 95 -12.82 -7.12 -27.07
N GLU A 96 -13.13 -8.36 -26.74
CA GLU A 96 -14.34 -9.04 -27.20
C GLU A 96 -15.63 -8.39 -26.63
N TYR A 97 -15.66 -7.97 -25.36
CA TYR A 97 -16.81 -7.20 -24.83
C TYR A 97 -16.99 -5.83 -25.51
N LYS A 98 -15.90 -5.15 -25.89
CA LYS A 98 -15.98 -3.90 -26.67
C LYS A 98 -16.57 -4.14 -28.05
N LYS A 99 -16.27 -5.29 -28.69
CA LYS A 99 -16.96 -5.72 -29.92
C LYS A 99 -18.43 -5.97 -29.66
N PHE A 100 -18.77 -6.69 -28.59
CA PHE A 100 -20.17 -6.94 -28.20
C PHE A 100 -20.97 -5.64 -28.04
N ALA A 101 -20.42 -4.69 -27.27
CA ALA A 101 -21.02 -3.39 -27.05
C ALA A 101 -21.19 -2.58 -28.35
N LYS A 102 -20.21 -2.65 -29.27
CA LYS A 102 -20.26 -1.93 -30.55
C LYS A 102 -21.38 -2.45 -31.45
N GLU A 103 -21.50 -3.76 -31.59
CA GLU A 103 -22.52 -4.39 -32.43
C GLU A 103 -23.93 -4.17 -31.87
N VAL A 104 -24.13 -4.27 -30.55
CA VAL A 104 -25.41 -3.93 -29.91
C VAL A 104 -25.79 -2.47 -30.17
N ARG A 105 -24.84 -1.53 -30.06
CA ARG A 105 -25.10 -0.11 -30.33
C ARG A 105 -25.47 0.19 -31.79
N GLN A 106 -25.00 -0.62 -32.73
CA GLN A 106 -25.29 -0.52 -34.16
C GLN A 106 -26.66 -1.09 -34.55
N MET A 107 -27.35 -1.80 -33.64
CA MET A 107 -28.70 -2.29 -33.87
C MET A 107 -29.71 -1.14 -34.02
N ASP A 108 -30.84 -1.44 -34.66
CA ASP A 108 -31.91 -0.48 -34.93
C ASP A 108 -32.36 0.24 -33.66
N LYS A 109 -32.59 1.56 -33.76
CA LYS A 109 -33.03 2.40 -32.64
C LYS A 109 -34.36 1.92 -32.05
N GLU A 110 -35.23 1.31 -32.85
CA GLU A 110 -36.50 0.74 -32.40
C GLU A 110 -36.32 -0.43 -31.42
N LEU A 111 -35.17 -1.12 -31.45
CA LEU A 111 -34.85 -2.19 -30.51
C LEU A 111 -34.43 -1.66 -29.14
N LYS A 112 -33.94 -0.43 -29.05
CA LYS A 112 -33.37 0.13 -27.80
C LYS A 112 -34.37 0.26 -26.66
N VAL A 113 -35.66 0.35 -26.98
CA VAL A 113 -36.75 0.45 -26.01
C VAL A 113 -37.24 -0.94 -25.56
N ARG A 114 -36.74 -2.02 -26.19
CA ARG A 114 -37.14 -3.39 -25.86
C ARG A 114 -36.37 -3.88 -24.64
N ASP A 115 -37.08 -4.55 -23.73
CA ASP A 115 -36.52 -5.12 -22.50
C ASP A 115 -35.28 -5.99 -22.79
N VAL A 116 -35.35 -6.87 -23.81
CA VAL A 116 -34.22 -7.72 -24.21
C VAL A 116 -32.96 -6.91 -24.54
N TYR A 117 -33.09 -5.76 -25.22
CA TYR A 117 -31.96 -4.90 -25.58
C TYR A 117 -31.38 -4.26 -24.33
N VAL A 118 -32.23 -3.66 -23.49
CA VAL A 118 -31.82 -2.96 -22.27
C VAL A 118 -31.07 -3.91 -21.34
N GLN A 119 -31.57 -5.13 -21.19
CA GLN A 119 -30.95 -6.15 -20.34
C GLN A 119 -29.65 -6.71 -20.93
N LEU A 120 -29.56 -6.87 -22.25
CA LEU A 120 -28.30 -7.23 -22.92
C LEU A 120 -27.23 -6.15 -22.74
N GLU A 121 -27.59 -4.88 -22.94
CA GLU A 121 -26.68 -3.75 -22.74
C GLU A 121 -26.21 -3.65 -21.29
N ALA A 122 -27.11 -3.82 -20.32
CA ALA A 122 -26.78 -3.90 -18.91
C ALA A 122 -25.86 -5.08 -18.58
N ALA A 123 -26.13 -6.27 -19.12
CA ALA A 123 -25.29 -7.46 -18.91
C ALA A 123 -23.88 -7.27 -19.47
N ILE A 124 -23.74 -6.67 -20.66
CA ILE A 124 -22.42 -6.31 -21.24
C ILE A 124 -21.68 -5.33 -20.32
N LYS A 125 -22.38 -4.28 -19.85
CA LYS A 125 -21.78 -3.25 -18.98
C LYS A 125 -21.32 -3.84 -17.63
N ASN A 126 -22.18 -4.57 -16.93
CA ASN A 126 -21.86 -5.16 -15.63
C ASN A 126 -20.69 -6.14 -15.72
N MET A 127 -20.61 -6.88 -16.83
CA MET A 127 -19.50 -7.78 -17.06
C MET A 127 -18.18 -7.05 -17.32
N MET A 128 -18.20 -5.96 -18.10
CA MET A 128 -17.02 -5.11 -18.26
C MET A 128 -16.52 -4.55 -16.91
N THR A 129 -17.44 -4.09 -16.05
CA THR A 129 -17.06 -3.63 -14.70
C THR A 129 -16.49 -4.77 -13.86
N SER A 130 -17.11 -5.95 -13.90
CA SER A 130 -16.64 -7.12 -13.16
C SER A 130 -15.25 -7.57 -13.63
N LEU A 131 -14.97 -7.50 -14.94
CA LEU A 131 -13.66 -7.81 -15.49
C LEU A 131 -12.59 -6.82 -15.02
N ARG A 132 -12.88 -5.53 -14.97
CA ARG A 132 -11.94 -4.54 -14.41
C ARG A 132 -11.58 -4.84 -12.96
N ALA A 133 -12.58 -5.17 -12.14
CA ALA A 133 -12.36 -5.61 -10.77
C ALA A 133 -11.50 -6.90 -10.72
N VAL A 134 -11.71 -7.84 -11.63
CA VAL A 134 -10.85 -9.04 -11.77
C VAL A 134 -9.41 -8.65 -12.10
N THR A 135 -9.18 -7.71 -13.03
CA THR A 135 -7.83 -7.21 -13.34
C THR A 135 -7.15 -6.61 -12.11
N GLU A 136 -7.86 -5.78 -11.35
CA GLU A 136 -7.32 -5.21 -10.11
C GLU A 136 -6.99 -6.30 -9.09
N LEU A 137 -7.86 -7.31 -8.96
CA LEU A 137 -7.68 -8.44 -8.05
C LEU A 137 -6.54 -9.40 -8.47
N GLN A 138 -6.08 -9.34 -9.71
CA GLN A 138 -4.88 -10.07 -10.16
C GLN A 138 -3.57 -9.44 -9.65
N ASN A 139 -3.63 -8.30 -8.95
CA ASN A 139 -2.45 -7.67 -8.38
C ASN A 139 -1.70 -8.62 -7.41
N PRO A 140 -0.38 -8.83 -7.59
CA PRO A 140 0.40 -9.75 -6.78
C PRO A 140 0.56 -9.30 -5.31
N ALA A 141 0.18 -8.08 -4.95
CA ALA A 141 0.16 -7.60 -3.57
C ALA A 141 -0.98 -8.23 -2.74
N ILE A 142 -1.98 -8.80 -3.42
CA ILE A 142 -3.12 -9.43 -2.77
C ILE A 142 -2.69 -10.73 -2.07
N ARG A 143 -3.30 -10.97 -0.90
CA ARG A 143 -2.97 -12.05 0.04
C ARG A 143 -4.26 -12.60 0.62
N GLU A 144 -4.20 -13.75 1.27
CA GLU A 144 -5.36 -14.42 1.86
C GLU A 144 -6.23 -13.48 2.73
N ARG A 145 -5.61 -12.58 3.51
CA ARG A 145 -6.32 -11.58 4.33
C ARG A 145 -7.17 -10.61 3.51
N HIS A 146 -6.72 -10.21 2.32
CA HIS A 146 -7.45 -9.34 1.41
C HIS A 146 -8.65 -10.07 0.80
N TRP A 147 -8.48 -11.35 0.43
CA TRP A 147 -9.58 -12.21 0.00
C TRP A 147 -10.64 -12.38 1.08
N LYS A 148 -10.23 -12.53 2.35
CA LYS A 148 -11.16 -12.55 3.50
C LYS A 148 -11.95 -11.25 3.64
N GLN A 149 -11.32 -10.09 3.44
CA GLN A 149 -12.02 -8.80 3.44
C GLN A 149 -13.03 -8.72 2.29
N LEU A 150 -12.66 -9.16 1.09
CA LEU A 150 -13.56 -9.18 -0.07
C LEU A 150 -14.76 -10.10 0.16
N MET A 151 -14.55 -11.29 0.72
CA MET A 151 -15.63 -12.21 1.10
C MET A 151 -16.58 -11.62 2.13
N GLN A 152 -16.05 -10.84 3.07
CA GLN A 152 -16.88 -10.17 4.09
C GLN A 152 -17.73 -9.05 3.48
N ALA A 153 -17.17 -8.27 2.54
CA ALA A 153 -17.88 -7.20 1.85
C ALA A 153 -19.00 -7.74 0.94
N THR A 154 -18.66 -8.75 0.13
CA THR A 154 -19.59 -9.39 -0.83
C THR A 154 -20.57 -10.35 -0.17
N LYS A 155 -20.31 -10.76 1.08
CA LYS A 155 -21.07 -11.79 1.84
C LYS A 155 -21.08 -13.17 1.17
N VAL A 156 -20.15 -13.41 0.24
CA VAL A 156 -19.98 -14.70 -0.44
C VAL A 156 -18.73 -15.36 0.11
N ARG A 157 -18.81 -16.65 0.42
CA ARG A 157 -17.68 -17.45 0.89
C ARG A 157 -17.14 -18.29 -0.26
N PHE A 158 -15.83 -18.22 -0.48
CA PHE A 158 -15.11 -19.07 -1.43
C PHE A 158 -13.67 -19.25 -0.97
N VAL A 159 -12.98 -20.25 -1.52
CA VAL A 159 -11.56 -20.46 -1.25
C VAL A 159 -10.83 -20.12 -2.54
N MET A 160 -9.87 -19.19 -2.46
CA MET A 160 -8.95 -18.93 -3.55
C MET A 160 -7.93 -20.06 -3.61
N ASP A 161 -8.04 -20.92 -4.61
CA ASP A 161 -7.10 -21.99 -4.89
C ASP A 161 -6.81 -22.09 -6.40
N ASP A 162 -5.98 -23.07 -6.77
CA ASP A 162 -5.57 -23.27 -8.16
C ASP A 162 -6.72 -23.73 -9.07
N SER A 163 -7.85 -24.16 -8.49
CA SER A 163 -9.06 -24.57 -9.19
C SER A 163 -10.09 -23.44 -9.33
N THR A 164 -9.90 -22.30 -8.65
CA THR A 164 -10.80 -21.15 -8.74
C THR A 164 -10.98 -20.71 -10.20
N THR A 165 -12.23 -20.54 -10.61
CA THR A 165 -12.59 -20.16 -11.99
C THR A 165 -13.18 -18.76 -12.05
N LEU A 166 -13.23 -18.18 -13.26
CA LEU A 166 -13.94 -16.92 -13.49
C LEU A 166 -15.40 -16.97 -13.01
N SER A 167 -16.06 -18.12 -13.12
CA SER A 167 -17.45 -18.28 -12.63
C SER A 167 -17.60 -17.97 -11.15
N GLU A 168 -16.65 -18.41 -10.31
CA GLU A 168 -16.71 -18.21 -8.86
C GLU A 168 -16.49 -16.73 -8.49
N LEU A 169 -15.64 -16.04 -9.27
CA LEU A 169 -15.37 -14.61 -9.08
C LEU A 169 -16.54 -13.74 -9.55
N LEU A 170 -17.17 -14.11 -10.65
CA LEU A 170 -18.38 -13.44 -11.13
C LEU A 170 -19.57 -13.64 -10.18
N ALA A 171 -19.61 -14.75 -9.42
CA ALA A 171 -20.62 -14.98 -8.39
C ALA A 171 -20.54 -13.97 -7.22
N LEU A 172 -19.41 -13.26 -7.09
CA LEU A 172 -19.24 -12.17 -6.11
C LEU A 172 -19.98 -10.89 -6.51
N ASN A 173 -20.51 -10.82 -7.74
CA ASN A 173 -21.13 -9.62 -8.30
C ASN A 173 -20.23 -8.39 -8.16
N LEU A 174 -18.96 -8.52 -8.54
CA LEU A 174 -17.93 -7.48 -8.34
C LEU A 174 -18.30 -6.10 -8.91
N HIS A 175 -19.19 -6.04 -9.90
CA HIS A 175 -19.73 -4.78 -10.43
C HIS A 175 -20.54 -3.95 -9.43
N GLU A 176 -21.05 -4.55 -8.36
CA GLU A 176 -21.74 -3.86 -7.26
C GLU A 176 -20.77 -3.39 -6.15
N TYR A 177 -19.50 -3.80 -6.21
CA TYR A 177 -18.49 -3.61 -5.16
C TYR A 177 -17.17 -3.03 -5.73
N GLU A 178 -17.27 -2.22 -6.79
CA GLU A 178 -16.09 -1.67 -7.49
C GLU A 178 -15.20 -0.84 -6.54
N ASP A 179 -15.81 0.01 -5.72
CA ASP A 179 -15.09 0.85 -4.76
C ASP A 179 -14.45 0.02 -3.64
N GLU A 180 -15.12 -1.01 -3.15
CA GLU A 180 -14.56 -1.94 -2.15
C GLU A 180 -13.38 -2.73 -2.71
N VAL A 181 -13.48 -3.25 -3.94
CA VAL A 181 -12.38 -3.97 -4.61
C VAL A 181 -11.18 -3.05 -4.72
N LYS A 182 -11.38 -1.83 -5.23
CA LYS A 182 -10.31 -0.85 -5.38
C LYS A 182 -9.64 -0.52 -4.06
N ASN A 183 -10.43 -0.29 -3.01
CA ASN A 183 -9.89 -0.02 -1.67
C ASN A 183 -9.09 -1.20 -1.10
N ILE A 184 -9.52 -2.44 -1.33
CA ILE A 184 -8.78 -3.65 -0.92
C ILE A 184 -7.47 -3.78 -1.68
N VAL A 185 -7.49 -3.53 -3.00
CA VAL A 185 -6.30 -3.59 -3.85
C VAL A 185 -5.32 -2.49 -3.43
N ASP A 186 -5.77 -1.25 -3.25
CA ASP A 186 -4.96 -0.13 -2.77
C ASP A 186 -4.33 -0.44 -1.40
N LYS A 187 -5.12 -0.99 -0.47
CA LYS A 187 -4.63 -1.46 0.83
C LYS A 187 -3.52 -2.49 0.65
N SER A 188 -3.73 -3.49 -0.19
CA SER A 188 -2.76 -4.56 -0.42
C SER A 188 -1.43 -4.05 -0.98
N VAL A 189 -1.48 -3.09 -1.91
CA VAL A 189 -0.28 -2.48 -2.50
C VAL A 189 0.50 -1.68 -1.46
N LYS A 190 -0.20 -0.90 -0.62
CA LYS A 190 0.44 -0.15 0.47
C LYS A 190 1.06 -1.07 1.52
N GLU A 191 0.37 -2.13 1.89
CA GLU A 191 0.89 -3.16 2.79
C GLU A 191 2.13 -3.86 2.23
N MET A 192 2.14 -4.21 0.94
CA MET A 192 3.32 -4.81 0.29
C MET A 192 4.53 -3.85 0.30
N ALA A 193 4.30 -2.55 0.12
CA ALA A 193 5.36 -1.55 0.22
C ALA A 193 5.92 -1.45 1.66
N MET A 194 5.06 -1.47 2.68
CA MET A 194 5.49 -1.51 4.09
C MET A 194 6.32 -2.76 4.38
N GLU A 195 5.86 -3.94 3.93
CA GLU A 195 6.57 -5.20 4.11
C GLU A 195 7.98 -5.15 3.49
N LYS A 196 8.12 -4.51 2.33
CA LYS A 196 9.42 -4.32 1.68
C LYS A 196 10.34 -3.44 2.53
N ILE A 197 9.86 -2.30 3.01
CA ILE A 197 10.67 -1.38 3.83
C ILE A 197 11.07 -2.06 5.15
N LEU A 198 10.16 -2.80 5.80
CA LEU A 198 10.47 -3.53 7.03
C LEU A 198 11.55 -4.61 6.83
N LYS A 199 11.52 -5.31 5.69
CA LYS A 199 12.58 -6.26 5.33
C LYS A 199 13.92 -5.57 5.09
N GLU A 200 13.92 -4.44 4.40
CA GLU A 200 15.12 -3.63 4.15
C GLU A 200 15.69 -3.09 5.46
N LEU A 201 14.85 -2.53 6.35
CA LEU A 201 15.23 -2.12 7.71
C LEU A 201 15.94 -3.24 8.46
N ASN A 202 15.32 -4.42 8.52
CA ASN A 202 15.92 -5.55 9.22
C ASN A 202 17.27 -5.96 8.60
N ALA A 203 17.36 -6.03 7.27
CA ALA A 203 18.61 -6.38 6.58
C ALA A 203 19.74 -5.37 6.84
N THR A 204 19.42 -4.08 6.86
CA THR A 204 20.37 -3.00 7.14
C THR A 204 20.84 -3.05 8.59
N TRP A 205 19.92 -3.05 9.55
CA TRP A 205 20.23 -2.90 10.98
C TRP A 205 20.80 -4.16 11.64
N VAL A 206 20.63 -5.35 11.05
CA VAL A 206 21.33 -6.56 11.49
C VAL A 206 22.84 -6.46 11.25
N ASN A 207 23.26 -5.76 10.19
CA ASN A 207 24.66 -5.65 9.80
C ASN A 207 25.31 -4.32 10.23
N MET A 208 24.51 -3.28 10.49
CA MET A 208 25.01 -1.97 10.93
C MET A 208 25.68 -2.05 12.31
N SER A 209 26.96 -1.68 12.37
CA SER A 209 27.77 -1.76 13.59
C SER A 209 28.63 -0.50 13.76
N PHE A 210 28.92 -0.13 15.01
CA PHE A 210 29.86 0.95 15.31
C PHE A 210 31.29 0.57 14.89
N ALA A 211 32.03 1.57 14.42
CA ALA A 211 33.47 1.46 14.26
C ALA A 211 34.17 1.76 15.59
N THR A 212 35.47 1.45 15.69
CA THR A 212 36.27 1.73 16.88
C THR A 212 37.61 2.35 16.53
N GLU A 213 38.07 3.29 17.36
CA GLU A 213 39.39 3.90 17.28
C GLU A 213 40.12 3.77 18.62
N VAL A 214 41.46 3.78 18.61
CA VAL A 214 42.25 3.66 19.85
C VAL A 214 42.62 5.06 20.35
N HIS A 215 42.25 5.36 21.59
CA HIS A 215 42.63 6.60 22.25
C HIS A 215 44.13 6.61 22.56
N GLU A 216 44.85 7.60 22.04
CA GLU A 216 46.31 7.68 22.04
C GLU A 216 46.93 7.58 23.44
N ARG A 217 46.29 8.17 24.45
CA ARG A 217 46.84 8.25 25.81
C ARG A 217 46.47 7.09 26.72
N THR A 218 45.25 6.57 26.59
CA THR A 218 44.70 5.54 27.51
C THR A 218 44.67 4.16 26.89
N ASN A 219 44.96 4.03 25.59
CA ASN A 219 44.82 2.81 24.79
C ASN A 219 43.41 2.19 24.84
N LEU A 220 42.38 2.98 25.18
CA LEU A 220 40.99 2.52 25.14
C LEU A 220 40.47 2.50 23.71
N LYS A 221 39.63 1.52 23.39
CA LYS A 221 38.88 1.49 22.12
C LYS A 221 37.63 2.34 22.27
N LEU A 222 37.64 3.53 21.71
CA LEU A 222 36.50 4.43 21.64
C LEU A 222 35.60 4.05 20.47
N LEU A 223 34.30 4.34 20.57
CA LEU A 223 33.36 4.13 19.47
C LEU A 223 33.46 5.28 18.48
N VAL A 224 33.19 5.00 17.22
CA VAL A 224 33.11 5.97 16.12
C VAL A 224 31.87 5.67 15.28
N THR A 225 31.14 6.71 14.90
CA THR A 225 30.04 6.66 13.94
C THR A 225 30.51 7.15 12.58
N SER A 226 30.03 6.50 11.51
CA SER A 226 30.14 7.03 10.15
C SER A 226 28.99 7.99 9.86
N GLU A 227 29.20 8.91 8.92
CA GLU A 227 28.14 9.78 8.38
C GLU A 227 26.99 8.93 7.80
N GLU A 228 27.32 7.88 7.04
CA GLU A 228 26.36 6.91 6.50
C GLU A 228 25.43 6.30 7.57
N LEU A 229 25.95 6.00 8.76
CA LEU A 229 25.14 5.44 9.85
C LEU A 229 24.10 6.45 10.33
N ILE A 230 24.49 7.72 10.49
CA ILE A 230 23.60 8.79 10.95
C ILE A 230 22.54 9.09 9.89
N GLU A 231 22.93 9.27 8.63
CA GLU A 231 22.00 9.47 7.52
C GLU A 231 21.00 8.32 7.41
N THR A 232 21.49 7.07 7.45
CA THR A 232 20.64 5.87 7.42
C THR A 232 19.68 5.81 8.61
N LEU A 233 20.09 6.29 9.79
CA LEU A 233 19.22 6.36 10.97
C LEU A 233 18.07 7.33 10.78
N GLU A 234 18.39 8.55 10.36
CA GLU A 234 17.41 9.62 10.14
C GLU A 234 16.42 9.26 9.02
N GLU A 235 16.92 8.77 7.88
CA GLU A 235 16.09 8.35 6.74
C GLU A 235 15.11 7.24 7.14
N ASN A 236 15.59 6.23 7.87
CA ASN A 236 14.76 5.11 8.31
C ASN A 236 13.74 5.52 9.36
N GLN A 237 14.06 6.46 10.26
CA GLN A 237 13.09 7.04 11.18
C GLN A 237 11.98 7.80 10.45
N VAL A 238 12.33 8.58 9.41
CA VAL A 238 11.33 9.28 8.57
C VAL A 238 10.45 8.27 7.82
N ALA A 239 11.04 7.19 7.29
CA ALA A 239 10.29 6.13 6.61
C ALA A 239 9.25 5.47 7.54
N LEU A 240 9.66 5.14 8.77
CA LEU A 240 8.77 4.58 9.79
C LEU A 240 7.67 5.58 10.23
N GLN A 241 8.02 6.86 10.41
CA GLN A 241 7.06 7.91 10.72
C GLN A 241 5.99 8.05 9.62
N ASN A 242 6.40 7.98 8.35
CA ASN A 242 5.46 7.98 7.22
C ASN A 242 4.52 6.77 7.26
N MET A 243 5.02 5.57 7.59
CA MET A 243 4.18 4.39 7.77
C MET A 243 3.17 4.57 8.91
N MET A 244 3.57 5.16 10.03
CA MET A 244 2.70 5.44 11.18
C MET A 244 1.50 6.33 10.84
N THR A 245 1.63 7.22 9.85
CA THR A 245 0.52 8.07 9.39
C THR A 245 -0.41 7.40 8.37
N SER A 246 -0.03 6.23 7.86
CA SER A 246 -0.80 5.52 6.85
C SER A 246 -2.07 4.91 7.46
N LYS A 247 -3.21 5.18 6.84
CA LYS A 247 -4.50 4.52 7.19
C LYS A 247 -4.52 3.00 6.99
N PHE A 248 -3.48 2.43 6.38
CA PHE A 248 -3.36 0.99 6.08
C PHE A 248 -2.37 0.27 7.01
N ILE A 249 -1.94 0.91 8.10
CA ILE A 249 -0.91 0.36 9.00
C ILE A 249 -1.38 -0.82 9.85
N ASP A 250 -2.68 -1.02 10.06
CA ASP A 250 -3.24 -1.94 11.08
C ASP A 250 -2.52 -3.29 11.20
N PHE A 251 -2.19 -3.95 10.08
CA PHE A 251 -1.53 -5.26 10.09
C PHE A 251 -0.05 -5.20 10.55
N PHE A 252 0.64 -4.08 10.30
CA PHE A 252 2.05 -3.87 10.61
C PHE A 252 2.28 -2.95 11.81
N LEU A 253 1.23 -2.50 12.51
CA LEU A 253 1.31 -1.51 13.57
C LEU A 253 2.32 -1.89 14.66
N ASP A 254 2.25 -3.12 15.16
CA ASP A 254 3.15 -3.59 16.22
C ASP A 254 4.61 -3.62 15.76
N GLU A 255 4.86 -4.11 14.54
CA GLU A 255 6.21 -4.23 13.98
C GLU A 255 6.82 -2.85 13.67
N VAL A 256 6.05 -1.94 13.06
CA VAL A 256 6.48 -0.56 12.78
C VAL A 256 6.73 0.19 14.09
N SER A 257 5.87 0.02 15.10
CA SER A 257 6.03 0.68 16.41
C SER A 257 7.28 0.19 17.14
N ASP A 258 7.56 -1.10 17.11
CA ASP A 258 8.77 -1.67 17.70
C ASP A 258 10.04 -1.13 17.01
N TRP A 259 10.06 -1.08 15.68
CA TRP A 259 11.16 -0.45 14.93
C TRP A 259 11.31 1.04 15.24
N GLN A 260 10.22 1.80 15.27
CA GLN A 260 10.25 3.23 15.61
C GLN A 260 10.89 3.45 16.98
N LYS A 261 10.50 2.64 17.97
CA LYS A 261 11.07 2.69 19.32
C LYS A 261 12.55 2.35 19.33
N LYS A 262 12.95 1.28 18.62
CA LYS A 262 14.36 0.85 18.54
C LYS A 262 15.26 1.92 17.93
N LEU A 263 14.85 2.53 16.82
CA LEU A 263 15.62 3.56 16.15
C LEU A 263 15.61 4.88 16.93
N SER A 264 14.51 5.25 17.57
CA SER A 264 14.43 6.45 18.41
C SER A 264 15.33 6.33 19.64
N ASN A 265 15.34 5.17 20.30
CA ASN A 265 16.27 4.89 21.39
C ASN A 265 17.72 4.92 20.91
N ALA A 266 18.00 4.35 19.72
CA ALA A 266 19.34 4.35 19.15
C ALA A 266 19.87 5.77 18.93
N ASP A 267 19.06 6.64 18.32
CA ASP A 267 19.40 8.04 18.09
C ASP A 267 19.71 8.78 19.40
N GLN A 268 18.80 8.70 20.39
CA GLN A 268 19.00 9.34 21.69
C GLN A 268 20.26 8.86 22.41
N VAL A 269 20.51 7.55 22.41
CA VAL A 269 21.70 6.97 23.05
C VAL A 269 22.97 7.36 22.29
N ILE A 270 22.96 7.38 20.96
CA ILE A 270 24.11 7.82 20.15
C ILE A 270 24.46 9.26 20.52
N GLN A 271 23.50 10.19 20.48
CA GLN A 271 23.75 11.60 20.78
C GLN A 271 24.39 11.79 22.16
N VAL A 272 23.79 11.23 23.22
CA VAL A 272 24.29 11.38 24.59
C VAL A 272 25.62 10.64 24.78
N PHE A 273 25.79 9.44 24.20
CA PHE A 273 27.04 8.68 24.32
C PHE A 273 28.22 9.44 23.73
N PHE A 274 28.07 9.99 22.52
CA PHE A 274 29.16 10.71 21.86
C PHE A 274 29.45 12.06 22.54
N GLU A 275 28.44 12.71 23.11
CA GLU A 275 28.67 13.89 23.95
C GLU A 275 29.47 13.54 25.22
N VAL A 276 29.10 12.45 25.91
CA VAL A 276 29.83 11.91 27.06
C VAL A 276 31.26 11.56 26.67
N GLN A 277 31.47 10.83 25.57
CA GLN A 277 32.80 10.43 25.10
C GLN A 277 33.66 11.65 24.79
N HIS A 278 33.13 12.65 24.08
CA HIS A 278 33.87 13.87 23.74
C HIS A 278 34.27 14.66 24.99
N LYS A 279 33.33 14.90 25.92
CA LYS A 279 33.62 15.61 27.18
C LYS A 279 34.57 14.83 28.07
N TRP A 280 34.42 13.50 28.13
CA TRP A 280 35.34 12.65 28.88
C TRP A 280 36.75 12.73 28.31
N CYS A 281 36.96 12.59 26.99
CA CYS A 281 38.29 12.70 26.37
C CYS A 281 38.97 14.04 26.71
N TYR A 282 38.22 15.15 26.64
CA TYR A 282 38.73 16.48 27.00
C TYR A 282 39.15 16.54 28.48
N LEU A 283 38.24 16.18 29.39
CA LEU A 283 38.47 16.29 30.84
C LEU A 283 39.49 15.28 31.35
N GLU A 284 39.57 14.11 30.74
CA GLU A 284 40.51 13.05 31.11
C GLU A 284 41.95 13.55 31.00
N SER A 285 42.29 14.22 29.89
CA SER A 285 43.61 14.85 29.65
C SER A 285 44.02 15.85 30.75
N ILE A 286 43.05 16.49 31.38
CA ILE A 286 43.27 17.57 32.35
C ILE A 286 43.28 17.02 33.78
N PHE A 287 42.22 16.31 34.18
CA PHE A 287 42.05 15.82 35.55
C PHE A 287 42.93 14.60 35.87
N ILE A 288 43.27 13.77 34.88
CA ILE A 288 44.18 12.62 35.09
C ILE A 288 45.61 12.98 34.64
N GLY A 289 45.75 13.77 33.59
CA GLY A 289 47.06 14.13 33.04
C GLY A 289 47.83 15.21 33.80
N SER A 290 47.16 16.05 34.61
CA SER A 290 47.80 17.16 35.34
C SER A 290 47.71 17.01 36.86
N GLU A 291 48.86 16.80 37.52
CA GLU A 291 48.96 16.69 38.98
C GLU A 291 48.67 18.03 39.70
N ASP A 292 48.93 19.16 39.03
CA ASP A 292 48.57 20.51 39.53
C ASP A 292 47.06 20.65 39.67
N ILE A 293 46.29 20.31 38.63
CA ILE A 293 44.82 20.37 38.68
C ILE A 293 44.25 19.44 39.74
N ARG A 294 44.83 18.24 39.91
CA ARG A 294 44.40 17.30 40.96
C ARG A 294 44.59 17.86 42.37
N SER A 295 45.65 18.63 42.58
CA SER A 295 45.94 19.27 43.86
C SER A 295 45.04 20.48 44.12
N GLN A 296 44.68 21.23 43.07
CA GLN A 296 43.87 22.44 43.15
C GLN A 296 42.35 22.18 43.22
N LEU A 297 41.87 21.11 42.55
CA LEU A 297 40.47 20.72 42.51
C LEU A 297 40.28 19.26 43.00
N PRO A 298 40.54 18.96 44.29
CA PRO A 298 40.55 17.59 44.80
C PRO A 298 39.16 16.93 44.84
N GLU A 299 38.09 17.69 45.07
CA GLU A 299 36.71 17.17 45.07
C GLU A 299 36.26 16.79 43.66
N ASP A 300 36.49 17.67 42.67
CA ASP A 300 36.16 17.40 41.27
C ASP A 300 37.04 16.31 40.66
N SER A 301 38.30 16.19 41.10
CA SER A 301 39.17 15.08 40.71
C SER A 301 38.62 13.73 41.20
N LYS A 302 38.18 13.64 42.46
CA LYS A 302 37.50 12.43 42.97
C LYS A 302 36.19 12.13 42.24
N ARG A 303 35.43 13.18 41.88
CA ARG A 303 34.21 13.04 41.06
C ARG A 303 34.57 12.47 39.69
N PHE A 304 35.60 13.00 39.04
CA PHE A 304 36.04 12.56 37.73
C PHE A 304 36.55 11.11 37.73
N GLU A 305 37.26 10.67 38.78
CA GLU A 305 37.66 9.25 38.92
C GLU A 305 36.46 8.29 38.96
N LYS A 306 35.34 8.71 39.59
CA LYS A 306 34.09 7.95 39.55
C LYS A 306 33.49 7.94 38.14
N ILE A 307 33.42 9.09 37.47
CA ILE A 307 32.93 9.21 36.09
C ILE A 307 33.74 8.32 35.15
N ASP A 308 35.08 8.35 35.23
CA ASP A 308 35.98 7.53 34.41
C ASP A 308 35.66 6.03 34.54
N ARG A 309 35.47 5.54 35.78
CA ARG A 309 35.07 4.15 36.01
C ARG A 309 33.70 3.84 35.41
N ASP A 310 32.71 4.68 35.65
CA ASP A 310 31.33 4.46 35.20
C ASP A 310 31.25 4.52 33.65
N PHE A 311 31.98 5.44 33.00
CA PHE A 311 32.10 5.52 31.54
C PHE A 311 32.81 4.30 30.96
N ARG A 312 33.94 3.86 31.55
CA ARG A 312 34.64 2.65 31.10
C ARG A 312 33.77 1.39 31.23
N GLU A 313 32.94 1.30 32.25
CA GLU A 313 31.99 0.18 32.38
C GLU A 313 31.00 0.17 31.22
N VAL A 314 30.39 1.32 30.90
CA VAL A 314 29.45 1.45 29.78
C VAL A 314 30.15 1.20 28.43
N LEU A 315 31.34 1.77 28.21
CA LEU A 315 32.12 1.58 27.00
C LEU A 315 32.45 0.09 26.80
N ASN A 316 32.97 -0.59 27.83
CA ASN A 316 33.26 -2.02 27.76
C ASN A 316 32.01 -2.86 27.51
N GLU A 317 30.86 -2.45 28.03
CA GLU A 317 29.59 -3.12 27.79
C GLU A 317 29.10 -2.96 26.35
N MET A 318 29.30 -1.79 25.72
CA MET A 318 28.98 -1.55 24.31
C MET A 318 29.97 -2.23 23.37
N LEU A 319 31.25 -2.31 23.73
CA LEU A 319 32.28 -3.02 22.94
C LEU A 319 32.06 -4.54 22.84
N LYS A 320 31.24 -5.14 23.72
CA LYS A 320 30.89 -6.58 23.65
C LYS A 320 30.06 -6.92 22.42
N ASP A 321 29.26 -5.98 21.93
CA ASP A 321 28.41 -6.16 20.75
C ASP A 321 28.25 -4.81 20.06
N LEU A 322 28.99 -4.64 18.96
CA LEU A 322 29.06 -3.36 18.24
C LEU A 322 27.84 -3.09 17.35
N ASN A 323 26.89 -4.03 17.25
CA ASN A 323 25.68 -3.77 16.47
C ASN A 323 24.89 -2.62 17.07
N VAL A 324 24.56 -1.63 16.24
CA VAL A 324 23.99 -0.35 16.70
C VAL A 324 22.72 -0.56 17.52
N ILE A 325 21.79 -1.37 17.02
CA ILE A 325 20.51 -1.61 17.69
C ILE A 325 20.73 -2.33 19.02
N ARG A 326 21.53 -3.41 19.05
CA ARG A 326 21.73 -4.21 20.26
C ARG A 326 22.56 -3.48 21.32
N ALA A 327 23.52 -2.66 20.90
CA ALA A 327 24.33 -1.84 21.79
C ALA A 327 23.50 -0.74 22.45
N THR A 328 22.64 -0.06 21.69
CA THR A 328 21.90 1.12 22.16
C THR A 328 20.60 0.79 22.90
N ASN A 329 19.92 -0.30 22.55
CA ASN A 329 18.61 -0.66 23.14
C ASN A 329 18.72 -1.43 24.46
N LYS A 330 19.81 -1.27 25.21
CA LYS A 330 19.98 -1.89 26.53
C LYS A 330 19.14 -1.16 27.59
N PRO A 331 18.49 -1.88 28.51
CA PRO A 331 17.67 -1.26 29.54
C PRO A 331 18.44 -0.22 30.38
N ARG A 332 17.86 0.97 30.56
CA ARG A 332 18.42 2.08 31.37
C ARG A 332 19.78 2.61 30.91
N LEU A 333 20.21 2.29 29.69
CA LEU A 333 21.49 2.80 29.17
C LEU A 333 21.47 4.33 29.04
N TYR A 334 20.38 4.88 28.50
CA TYR A 334 20.19 6.32 28.39
C TYR A 334 20.29 7.01 29.75
N ASP A 335 19.54 6.56 30.76
CA ASP A 335 19.55 7.14 32.11
C ASP A 335 20.95 7.13 32.74
N LYS A 336 21.72 6.06 32.51
CA LYS A 336 23.12 5.97 32.98
C LYS A 336 24.00 7.01 32.29
N LEU A 337 23.88 7.13 30.96
CA LEU A 337 24.66 8.09 30.17
C LEU A 337 24.31 9.53 30.51
N ASP A 338 23.04 9.86 30.69
CA ASP A 338 22.56 11.18 31.12
C ASP A 338 23.10 11.55 32.51
N GLY A 339 23.12 10.58 33.44
CA GLY A 339 23.74 10.74 34.75
C GLY A 339 25.25 11.03 34.66
N ILE A 340 25.98 10.32 33.80
CA ILE A 340 27.41 10.56 33.56
C ILE A 340 27.62 11.96 32.94
N LEU A 341 26.82 12.32 31.94
CA LEU A 341 26.89 13.61 31.25
C LEU A 341 26.69 14.77 32.24
N SER A 342 25.68 14.67 33.09
CA SER A 342 25.39 15.66 34.13
C SER A 342 26.57 15.87 35.08
N GLN A 343 27.28 14.80 35.45
CA GLN A 343 28.48 14.90 36.29
C GLN A 343 29.68 15.50 35.53
N LEU A 344 29.85 15.16 34.24
CA LEU A 344 30.90 15.74 33.39
C LEU A 344 30.72 17.25 33.25
N ILE A 345 29.48 17.73 33.06
CA ILE A 345 29.16 19.16 32.97
C ILE A 345 29.53 19.91 34.26
N LEU A 346 29.35 19.30 35.43
CA LEU A 346 29.78 19.89 36.70
C LEU A 346 31.30 20.02 36.79
N CYS A 347 32.04 18.98 36.41
CA CYS A 347 33.51 19.03 36.36
C CYS A 347 34.02 20.08 35.37
N GLU A 348 33.41 20.17 34.19
CA GLU A 348 33.74 21.17 33.17
C GLU A 348 33.50 22.60 33.68
N LYS A 349 32.37 22.82 34.37
CA LYS A 349 32.06 24.11 34.99
C LYS A 349 33.10 24.49 36.06
N ALA A 350 33.42 23.59 36.98
CA ALA A 350 34.41 23.83 38.02
C ALA A 350 35.80 24.16 37.43
N LEU A 351 36.20 23.44 36.38
CA LEU A 351 37.46 23.69 35.67
C LEU A 351 37.47 25.07 34.98
N ASN A 352 36.36 25.45 34.36
CA ASN A 352 36.20 26.77 33.74
C ASN A 352 36.29 27.89 34.79
N ASP A 353 35.57 27.74 35.91
CA ASP A 353 35.58 28.71 37.01
C ASP A 353 37.00 28.89 37.58
N TYR A 354 37.73 27.80 37.80
CA TYR A 354 39.15 27.85 38.20
C TYR A 354 40.02 28.58 37.17
N SER A 355 39.83 28.29 35.88
CA SER A 355 40.57 28.93 34.79
C SER A 355 40.30 30.45 34.72
N TRP A 356 39.05 30.86 34.95
CA TRP A 356 38.66 32.27 35.03
C TRP A 356 39.31 32.99 36.20
N ILE A 357 39.27 32.37 37.38
CA ILE A 357 39.91 32.91 38.59
C ILE A 357 41.40 33.13 38.31
N ARG A 358 42.13 32.10 37.85
CA ARG A 358 43.58 32.20 37.56
C ARG A 358 43.93 33.26 36.51
N ARG A 359 43.11 33.43 35.46
CA ARG A 359 43.28 34.51 34.47
C ARG A 359 43.04 35.89 35.07
N GLY A 360 42.04 36.03 35.96
CA GLY A 360 41.78 37.26 36.71
C GLY A 360 42.92 37.67 37.63
N TRP A 361 43.57 36.70 38.30
CA TRP A 361 44.79 36.96 39.08
C TRP A 361 45.94 37.45 38.20
N HIS A 362 46.19 36.82 37.04
CA HIS A 362 47.23 37.28 36.13
C HIS A 362 46.99 38.68 35.55
N SER A 363 45.72 39.08 35.33
CA SER A 363 45.38 40.45 34.95
C SER A 363 45.58 41.47 36.07
N HIS A 364 45.37 41.08 37.33
CA HIS A 364 45.61 41.96 38.50
C HIS A 364 47.11 42.07 38.85
N ASP A 365 47.88 40.97 38.74
CA ASP A 365 49.32 40.95 39.01
C ASP A 365 50.13 41.72 37.94
N SER A 366 49.59 41.86 36.72
CA SER A 366 50.21 42.68 35.66
C SER A 366 50.15 44.19 35.96
N ILE A 367 49.32 44.64 36.92
CA ILE A 367 49.20 46.05 37.32
C ILE A 367 50.15 46.39 38.50
N LEU A 368 50.65 45.38 39.23
CA LEU A 368 51.46 45.58 40.43
C LEU A 368 52.98 45.42 40.22
N CYS A 369 53.44 45.21 38.99
CA CYS A 369 54.86 45.13 38.65
C CYS A 369 55.30 46.19 37.63
N LEU A 370 55.14 47.48 37.96
CA LEU A 370 56.00 48.53 37.39
C LEU A 370 57.12 48.83 38.39
N PRO A 371 58.40 48.53 38.10
CA PRO A 371 59.49 48.84 39.01
C PRO A 371 59.78 50.35 38.96
N GLN A 372 59.57 51.02 40.09
CA GLN A 372 60.25 52.29 40.39
C GLN A 372 61.74 52.00 40.52
N ILE A 373 62.51 52.37 39.50
CA ILE A 373 63.96 52.52 39.58
C ILE A 373 64.25 54.00 39.32
N CYS A 374 64.85 54.65 40.32
CA CYS A 374 65.39 56.01 40.28
C CYS A 374 66.52 56.18 39.26
#